data_AF-C3YAN8-F1
#
_entry.id   AF-C3YAN8-F1
#
_cell.length_a   1.000
_cell.length_b   1.000
_cell.length_c   1.000
_cell.angle_alpha   90.00
_cell.angle_beta   90.00
_cell.angle_gamma   90.00
#
_symmetry.space_group_name_H-M   'P 1'
#
loop_
_entity.id
_entity.type
_entity.pdbx_description
1 polymer ?
#
loop_
_entity_poly.entity_id
_entity_poly.type
_entity_poly.pdbx_seq_one_letter_code
_entity_poly.pdbx_strand_id
1 'polypeptide(L)'
;MCGDCPVLRFGQPGSQHGQFELPVDVAVRGDRLYVSDNFNHRVQKFSPSGELLHKFPLGEYCMKPYGLTVQRDGRVVVADPGKHSIFLFEADGTLVKQVGGQGQGEEQFDEPCFVTVDKEDNIFVADQNNHRIQVFDKNLKFQRKFGKKGRQPQDMWWPTGVSVDNRGNIVLSNVGGTADGVAHSQKLQVFHPDGTWVSSISSNEDKMYEPYGVAVTEDGYVFVTDTGDHCIRKYRYM
;
A
#
# COMPACT_ATOMS: atom_id res chain seq x y z
N MET A 1 19.35 28.14 1.75
CA MET A 1 19.41 26.68 1.51
C MET A 1 18.17 26.33 0.70
N CYS A 2 18.33 25.73 -0.48
CA CYS A 2 17.20 25.47 -1.38
C CYS A 2 16.31 24.40 -0.73
N GLY A 3 15.07 24.75 -0.37
CA GLY A 3 14.14 23.88 0.35
C GLY A 3 13.61 22.70 -0.46
N ASP A 4 13.98 22.60 -1.74
CA ASP A 4 13.37 21.69 -2.72
C ASP A 4 14.33 20.60 -3.25
N CYS A 5 15.53 20.48 -2.71
CA CYS A 5 16.44 19.41 -3.15
C CYS A 5 16.19 18.13 -2.34
N PRO A 6 15.95 16.97 -2.99
CA PRO A 6 15.74 15.72 -2.27
C PRO A 6 16.99 15.38 -1.43
N VAL A 7 16.76 14.89 -0.21
CA VAL A 7 17.85 14.42 0.68
C VAL A 7 18.61 13.25 0.05
N LEU A 8 17.91 12.42 -0.72
CA LEU A 8 18.48 11.33 -1.50
C LEU A 8 17.64 11.12 -2.77
N ARG A 9 18.31 10.85 -3.89
CA ARG A 9 17.70 10.37 -5.13
C ARG A 9 18.60 9.31 -5.73
N PHE A 10 18.04 8.15 -6.05
CA PHE A 10 18.74 7.06 -6.72
C PHE A 10 17.82 6.37 -7.72
N GLY A 11 18.41 5.54 -8.58
CA GLY A 11 17.70 4.86 -9.67
C GLY A 11 17.72 5.61 -10.99
N GLN A 12 17.55 4.85 -12.07
CA GLN A 12 17.44 5.35 -13.44
C GLN A 12 16.57 4.39 -14.27
N PRO A 13 15.99 4.83 -15.40
CA PRO A 13 15.20 3.95 -16.26
C PRO A 13 16.00 2.74 -16.76
N GLY A 14 15.37 1.57 -16.75
CA GLY A 14 15.89 0.34 -17.37
C GLY A 14 15.74 -0.90 -16.51
N SER A 15 16.32 -2.01 -16.96
CA SER A 15 16.16 -3.34 -16.37
C SER A 15 17.42 -3.84 -15.64
N GLN A 16 18.53 -3.10 -15.67
CA GLN A 16 19.76 -3.48 -14.98
C GLN A 16 19.68 -3.30 -13.46
N HIS A 17 20.74 -3.67 -12.75
CA HIS A 17 20.85 -3.53 -11.30
C HIS A 17 20.67 -2.07 -10.86
N GLY A 18 19.73 -1.82 -9.94
CA GLY A 18 19.44 -0.48 -9.44
C GLY A 18 18.73 0.43 -10.45
N GLN A 19 18.38 -0.09 -11.62
CA GLN A 19 17.49 0.56 -12.58
C GLN A 19 16.04 0.16 -12.30
N PHE A 20 15.10 0.95 -12.79
CA PHE A 20 13.67 0.69 -12.60
C PHE A 20 12.90 0.86 -13.90
N GLU A 21 11.84 0.06 -14.04
CA GLU A 21 10.83 0.19 -15.06
C GLU A 21 9.47 0.15 -14.36
N LEU A 22 8.87 1.34 -14.20
CA LEU A 22 7.65 1.57 -13.42
C LEU A 22 7.79 1.12 -11.94
N PRO A 23 8.62 1.80 -11.13
CA PRO A 23 8.60 1.59 -9.68
C PRO A 23 7.27 2.09 -9.11
N VAL A 24 6.57 1.25 -8.34
CA VAL A 24 5.20 1.55 -7.88
C VAL A 24 5.15 1.91 -6.40
N ASP A 25 5.71 1.05 -5.55
CA ASP A 25 5.61 1.18 -4.10
C ASP A 25 6.97 1.03 -3.43
N VAL A 26 7.08 1.57 -2.21
CA VAL A 26 8.27 1.48 -1.36
C VAL A 26 7.88 1.10 0.07
N ALA A 27 8.49 0.03 0.59
CA ALA A 27 8.40 -0.31 2.00
C ALA A 27 9.73 -0.10 2.70
N VAL A 28 9.65 0.26 3.98
CA VAL A 28 10.80 0.42 4.86
C VAL A 28 10.76 -0.62 5.96
N ARG A 29 11.86 -1.36 6.14
CA ARG A 29 12.02 -2.31 7.24
C ARG A 29 13.40 -2.16 7.86
N GLY A 30 13.43 -1.75 9.14
CA GLY A 30 14.68 -1.37 9.78
C GLY A 30 15.35 -0.24 9.00
N ASP A 31 16.59 -0.46 8.56
CA ASP A 31 17.37 0.46 7.75
C ASP A 31 17.42 0.04 6.26
N ARG A 32 16.37 -0.61 5.76
CA ARG A 32 16.33 -1.13 4.39
C ARG A 32 15.09 -0.64 3.66
N LEU A 33 15.29 -0.26 2.41
CA LEU A 33 14.22 0.13 1.48
C LEU A 33 13.93 -1.05 0.55
N TYR A 34 12.67 -1.30 0.24
CA TYR A 34 12.24 -2.33 -0.70
C TYR A 34 11.33 -1.65 -1.71
N VAL A 35 11.60 -1.83 -3.01
CA VAL A 35 10.86 -1.18 -4.09
C VAL A 35 10.29 -2.23 -5.03
N SER A 36 8.98 -2.14 -5.32
CA SER A 36 8.35 -2.96 -6.35
C SER A 36 8.62 -2.35 -7.71
N ASP A 37 9.21 -3.14 -8.59
CA ASP A 37 9.63 -2.72 -9.92
C ASP A 37 8.75 -3.46 -10.93
N ASN A 38 7.61 -2.84 -11.26
CA ASN A 38 6.43 -3.50 -11.81
C ASN A 38 6.71 -4.18 -13.16
N PHE A 39 7.29 -3.44 -14.11
CA PHE A 39 7.54 -3.96 -15.46
C PHE A 39 8.78 -4.85 -15.53
N ASN A 40 9.68 -4.76 -14.54
CA ASN A 40 10.78 -5.69 -14.38
C ASN A 40 10.40 -6.95 -13.55
N HIS A 41 9.15 -7.08 -13.10
CA HIS A 41 8.61 -8.25 -12.40
C HIS A 41 9.45 -8.67 -11.17
N ARG A 42 9.93 -7.69 -10.40
CA ARG A 42 10.88 -7.92 -9.31
C ARG A 42 10.68 -6.98 -8.13
N VAL A 43 11.31 -7.33 -7.02
CA VAL A 43 11.54 -6.43 -5.89
C VAL A 43 13.04 -6.16 -5.77
N GLN A 44 13.39 -4.91 -5.49
CA GLN A 44 14.76 -4.50 -5.24
C GLN A 44 14.91 -3.95 -3.82
N LYS A 45 15.95 -4.38 -3.11
CA LYS A 45 16.28 -4.00 -1.73
C LYS A 45 17.51 -3.11 -1.70
N PHE A 46 17.42 -1.98 -1.00
CA PHE A 46 18.46 -0.96 -0.92
C PHE A 46 18.84 -0.61 0.52
N SER A 47 20.05 -0.07 0.67
CA SER A 47 20.50 0.59 1.88
C SER A 47 19.82 1.98 2.03
N PRO A 48 19.95 2.64 3.20
CA PRO A 48 19.45 4.01 3.38
C PRO A 48 20.15 5.04 2.50
N SER A 49 21.34 4.72 1.96
CA SER A 49 22.08 5.58 1.03
C SER A 49 21.71 5.33 -0.44
N GLY A 50 20.78 4.41 -0.73
CA GLY A 50 20.34 4.08 -2.09
C GLY A 50 21.23 3.07 -2.81
N GLU A 51 22.14 2.41 -2.11
CA GLU A 51 22.94 1.31 -2.66
C GLU A 51 22.08 0.05 -2.80
N LEU A 52 22.11 -0.59 -3.98
CA LEU A 52 21.42 -1.87 -4.17
C LEU A 52 22.12 -2.97 -3.37
N LEU A 53 21.39 -3.58 -2.44
CA LEU A 53 21.89 -4.67 -1.61
C LEU A 53 21.49 -6.04 -2.17
N HIS A 54 20.25 -6.14 -2.65
CA HIS A 54 19.72 -7.39 -3.19
C HIS A 54 18.59 -7.11 -4.17
N LYS A 55 18.33 -8.05 -5.07
CA LYS A 55 17.13 -8.07 -5.92
C LYS A 55 16.72 -9.51 -6.13
N PHE A 56 15.42 -9.75 -6.20
CA PHE A 56 14.90 -11.07 -6.48
C PHE A 56 13.72 -10.97 -7.46
N PRO A 57 13.70 -11.83 -8.50
CA PRO A 57 12.54 -11.94 -9.37
C PRO A 57 11.39 -12.54 -8.57
N LEU A 58 10.16 -12.15 -8.86
CA LEU A 58 8.98 -12.78 -8.26
C LEU A 58 8.48 -14.01 -9.05
N GLY A 59 9.23 -14.38 -10.08
CA GLY A 59 8.92 -15.50 -10.97
C GLY A 59 7.64 -15.27 -11.79
N GLU A 60 7.09 -16.33 -12.35
CA GLU A 60 5.81 -16.30 -13.08
C GLU A 60 4.58 -16.12 -12.17
N TYR A 61 4.81 -16.09 -10.85
CA TYR A 61 3.77 -16.02 -9.83
C TYR A 61 3.15 -14.62 -9.76
N CYS A 62 3.99 -13.59 -9.59
CA CYS A 62 3.58 -12.19 -9.49
C CYS A 62 4.17 -11.40 -10.66
N MET A 63 3.32 -11.12 -11.64
CA MET A 63 3.69 -10.49 -12.91
C MET A 63 3.54 -8.97 -12.87
N LYS A 64 2.77 -8.42 -11.94
CA LYS A 64 2.60 -6.97 -11.79
C LYS A 64 2.74 -6.59 -10.32
N PRO A 65 3.95 -6.68 -9.73
CA PRO A 65 4.13 -6.30 -8.33
C PRO A 65 3.74 -4.84 -8.14
N TYR A 66 2.78 -4.62 -7.25
CA TYR A 66 2.19 -3.31 -7.00
C TYR A 66 2.58 -2.87 -5.59
N GLY A 67 1.65 -2.80 -4.65
CA GLY A 67 1.98 -2.56 -3.26
C GLY A 67 2.79 -3.70 -2.65
N LEU A 68 3.70 -3.36 -1.75
CA LEU A 68 4.51 -4.32 -1.03
C LEU A 68 4.69 -3.94 0.43
N THR A 69 4.92 -4.94 1.28
CA THR A 69 5.31 -4.74 2.67
C THR A 69 6.25 -5.84 3.12
N VAL A 70 6.96 -5.61 4.22
CA VAL A 70 7.98 -6.53 4.74
C VAL A 70 7.69 -6.84 6.20
N GLN A 71 7.63 -8.13 6.53
CA GLN A 71 7.43 -8.64 7.88
C GLN A 71 8.72 -8.56 8.72
N ARG A 72 8.60 -8.75 10.04
CA ARG A 72 9.74 -8.77 10.97
C ARG A 72 10.85 -9.75 10.61
N ASP A 73 10.46 -10.92 10.16
CA ASP A 73 11.36 -12.00 9.78
C ASP A 73 12.01 -11.78 8.40
N GLY A 74 11.66 -10.69 7.71
CA GLY A 74 12.19 -10.33 6.40
C GLY A 74 11.40 -10.91 5.23
N ARG A 75 10.34 -11.68 5.48
CA ARG A 75 9.41 -12.12 4.43
C ARG A 75 8.70 -10.92 3.81
N VAL A 76 8.43 -11.00 2.52
CA VAL A 76 7.87 -9.90 1.72
C VAL A 76 6.49 -10.29 1.23
N VAL A 77 5.52 -9.42 1.47
CA VAL A 77 4.16 -9.56 0.94
C VAL A 77 4.01 -8.60 -0.23
N VAL A 78 3.49 -9.08 -1.35
CA VAL A 78 3.30 -8.29 -2.57
C VAL A 78 1.89 -8.50 -3.10
N ALA A 79 1.22 -7.41 -3.47
CA ALA A 79 -0.04 -7.46 -4.21
C ALA A 79 0.21 -7.46 -5.73
N ASP A 80 -0.61 -8.24 -6.43
CA ASP A 80 -0.68 -8.22 -7.89
C ASP A 80 -2.15 -7.96 -8.31
N PRO A 81 -2.48 -6.72 -8.70
CA PRO A 81 -3.82 -6.36 -9.13
C PRO A 81 -4.29 -7.22 -10.31
N GLY A 82 -3.39 -7.53 -11.26
CA GLY A 82 -3.73 -8.28 -12.47
C GLY A 82 -3.95 -9.77 -12.23
N LYS A 83 -3.44 -10.31 -11.12
CA LYS A 83 -3.74 -11.69 -10.67
C LYS A 83 -4.85 -11.75 -9.64
N HIS A 84 -5.41 -10.60 -9.23
CA HIS A 84 -6.38 -10.50 -8.15
C HIS A 84 -5.92 -11.27 -6.90
N SER A 85 -4.63 -11.16 -6.56
CA SER A 85 -3.98 -11.99 -5.54
C SER A 85 -2.90 -11.24 -4.78
N ILE A 86 -2.60 -11.74 -3.58
CA ILE A 86 -1.43 -11.38 -2.80
C ILE A 86 -0.52 -12.59 -2.63
N PHE A 87 0.78 -12.33 -2.51
CA PHE A 87 1.83 -13.34 -2.43
C PHE A 87 2.72 -13.07 -1.23
N LEU A 88 3.10 -14.13 -0.53
CA LEU A 88 4.09 -14.12 0.53
C LEU A 88 5.35 -14.81 0.03
N PHE A 89 6.47 -14.10 0.08
CA PHE A 89 7.79 -14.57 -0.33
C PHE A 89 8.75 -14.59 0.86
N GLU A 90 9.70 -15.52 0.83
CA GLU A 90 10.90 -15.45 1.66
C GLU A 90 11.76 -14.25 1.27
N ALA A 91 12.72 -13.89 2.12
CA ALA A 91 13.61 -12.75 1.90
C ALA A 91 14.50 -12.89 0.64
N ASP A 92 14.64 -14.10 0.11
CA ASP A 92 15.37 -14.43 -1.12
C ASP A 92 14.48 -14.47 -2.38
N GLY A 93 13.17 -14.23 -2.24
CA GLY A 93 12.20 -14.29 -3.32
C GLY A 93 11.55 -15.65 -3.56
N THR A 94 11.83 -16.66 -2.74
CA THR A 94 11.13 -17.95 -2.81
C THR A 94 9.67 -17.77 -2.44
N LEU A 95 8.75 -18.21 -3.30
CA LEU A 95 7.30 -18.15 -3.01
C LEU A 95 6.96 -19.08 -1.84
N VAL A 96 6.35 -18.54 -0.79
CA VAL A 96 5.81 -19.29 0.35
C VAL A 96 4.36 -19.65 0.11
N LYS A 97 3.54 -18.64 -0.24
CA LYS A 97 2.09 -18.80 -0.35
C LYS A 97 1.47 -17.73 -1.24
N GLN A 98 0.43 -18.12 -1.97
CA GLN A 98 -0.48 -17.23 -2.68
C GLN A 98 -1.86 -17.32 -2.04
N VAL A 99 -2.55 -16.18 -1.94
CA VAL A 99 -3.98 -16.11 -1.60
C VAL A 99 -4.65 -15.15 -2.57
N GLY A 100 -5.78 -15.56 -3.16
CA GLY A 100 -6.49 -14.72 -4.11
C GLY A 100 -7.28 -15.47 -5.16
N GLY A 101 -7.59 -14.74 -6.22
CA GLY A 101 -8.54 -15.09 -7.27
C GLY A 101 -9.60 -14.01 -7.36
N GLN A 102 -10.04 -13.72 -8.59
CA GLN A 102 -11.03 -12.67 -8.80
C GLN A 102 -12.35 -13.04 -8.10
N GLY A 103 -12.88 -12.12 -7.30
CA GLY A 103 -14.17 -12.30 -6.65
C GLY A 103 -14.42 -11.37 -5.47
N GLN A 104 -15.56 -11.60 -4.82
CA GLN A 104 -16.09 -10.78 -3.72
C GLN A 104 -16.11 -11.55 -2.38
N GLY A 105 -15.75 -12.83 -2.39
CA GLY A 105 -15.70 -13.70 -1.21
C GLY A 105 -14.58 -13.33 -0.23
N GLU A 106 -14.46 -14.08 0.85
CA GLU A 106 -13.26 -14.06 1.69
C GLU A 106 -12.09 -14.65 0.90
N GLU A 107 -10.89 -14.09 1.06
CA GLU A 107 -9.67 -14.53 0.36
C GLU A 107 -9.68 -14.32 -1.17
N GLN A 108 -10.79 -13.85 -1.73
CA GLN A 108 -10.91 -13.39 -3.12
C GLN A 108 -10.71 -11.88 -3.18
N PHE A 109 -10.12 -11.38 -4.26
CA PHE A 109 -9.89 -9.95 -4.44
C PHE A 109 -10.44 -9.48 -5.79
N ASP A 110 -10.61 -8.17 -5.92
CA ASP A 110 -10.80 -7.53 -7.20
C ASP A 110 -9.86 -6.32 -7.29
N GLU A 111 -8.74 -6.51 -8.01
CA GLU A 111 -7.64 -5.56 -8.13
C GLU A 111 -7.07 -5.10 -6.77
N PRO A 112 -6.50 -6.00 -5.95
CA PRO A 112 -5.82 -5.60 -4.72
C PRO A 112 -4.59 -4.77 -5.06
N CYS A 113 -4.45 -3.59 -4.46
CA CYS A 113 -3.42 -2.62 -4.86
C CYS A 113 -2.31 -2.45 -3.82
N PHE A 114 -2.63 -2.03 -2.60
CA PHE A 114 -1.64 -1.83 -1.53
C PHE A 114 -1.79 -2.81 -0.37
N VAL A 115 -0.65 -3.06 0.28
CA VAL A 115 -0.54 -3.94 1.43
C VAL A 115 0.31 -3.29 2.51
N THR A 116 -0.01 -3.53 3.77
CA THR A 116 0.80 -3.10 4.90
C THR A 116 0.76 -4.14 6.02
N VAL A 117 1.66 -4.00 7.00
CA VAL A 117 1.64 -4.83 8.20
C VAL A 117 1.62 -3.99 9.47
N ASP A 118 0.97 -4.50 10.50
CA ASP A 118 1.05 -3.93 11.85
C ASP A 118 2.23 -4.49 12.65
N LYS A 119 2.30 -4.10 13.93
CA LYS A 119 3.28 -4.58 14.89
C LYS A 119 3.02 -6.03 15.35
N GLU A 120 2.13 -6.80 14.76
CA GLU A 120 2.00 -8.23 14.98
C GLU A 120 2.22 -9.00 13.67
N ASP A 121 2.65 -8.30 12.61
CA ASP A 121 2.77 -8.78 11.23
C ASP A 121 1.42 -9.27 10.67
N ASN A 122 0.29 -8.75 11.18
CA ASN A 122 -1.01 -8.89 10.52
C ASN A 122 -0.99 -8.05 9.24
N ILE A 123 -1.49 -8.63 8.17
CA ILE A 123 -1.42 -8.06 6.81
C ILE A 123 -2.76 -7.43 6.47
N PHE A 124 -2.74 -6.16 6.08
CA PHE A 124 -3.91 -5.40 5.65
C PHE A 124 -3.81 -5.14 4.15
N VAL A 125 -4.87 -5.44 3.41
CA VAL A 125 -4.89 -5.40 1.95
C VAL A 125 -6.01 -4.51 1.48
N ALA A 126 -5.68 -3.48 0.70
CA ALA A 126 -6.64 -2.65 0.02
C ALA A 126 -7.17 -3.37 -1.22
N ASP A 127 -8.41 -3.84 -1.13
CA ASP A 127 -9.12 -4.58 -2.18
C ASP A 127 -9.97 -3.60 -2.97
N GLN A 128 -9.33 -2.96 -3.96
CA GLN A 128 -9.74 -1.68 -4.53
C GLN A 128 -11.16 -1.72 -5.09
N ASN A 129 -11.44 -2.63 -6.03
CA ASN A 129 -12.74 -2.71 -6.70
C ASN A 129 -13.83 -3.36 -5.83
N ASN A 130 -13.44 -4.00 -4.73
CA ASN A 130 -14.36 -4.49 -3.71
C ASN A 130 -14.70 -3.45 -2.64
N HIS A 131 -14.09 -2.25 -2.70
CA HIS A 131 -14.35 -1.14 -1.78
C HIS A 131 -14.20 -1.55 -0.31
N ARG A 132 -13.14 -2.31 0.01
CA ARG A 132 -12.92 -2.88 1.34
C ARG A 132 -11.45 -3.08 1.66
N ILE A 133 -11.19 -3.36 2.93
CA ILE A 133 -9.91 -3.90 3.42
C ILE A 133 -10.13 -5.35 3.85
N GLN A 134 -9.20 -6.24 3.48
CA GLN A 134 -9.10 -7.58 4.05
C GLN A 134 -7.88 -7.70 4.95
N VAL A 135 -8.03 -8.42 6.06
CA VAL A 135 -7.00 -8.58 7.09
C VAL A 135 -6.65 -10.06 7.23
N PHE A 136 -5.36 -10.35 7.24
CA PHE A 136 -4.78 -11.69 7.37
C PHE A 136 -3.78 -11.72 8.51
N ASP A 137 -3.49 -12.92 9.03
CA ASP A 137 -2.32 -13.11 9.89
C ASP A 137 -1.02 -13.12 9.07
N LYS A 138 0.10 -13.23 9.77
CA LYS A 138 1.45 -13.27 9.18
C LYS A 138 1.72 -14.41 8.20
N ASN A 139 0.81 -15.39 8.06
CA ASN A 139 0.93 -16.54 7.17
C ASN A 139 -0.19 -16.54 6.11
N LEU A 140 -0.79 -15.38 5.85
CA LEU A 140 -1.91 -15.22 4.92
C LEU A 140 -3.11 -16.10 5.27
N LYS A 141 -3.43 -16.28 6.56
CA LYS A 141 -4.73 -16.85 6.96
C LYS A 141 -5.71 -15.71 7.17
N PHE A 142 -6.86 -15.77 6.49
CA PHE A 142 -7.91 -14.76 6.65
C PHE A 142 -8.35 -14.60 8.11
N GLN A 143 -8.54 -13.35 8.52
CA GLN A 143 -9.01 -12.98 9.86
C GLN A 143 -10.35 -12.25 9.80
N ARG A 144 -10.44 -11.20 8.99
CA ARG A 144 -11.65 -10.37 8.85
C ARG A 144 -11.58 -9.49 7.61
N LYS A 145 -12.70 -8.84 7.30
CA LYS A 145 -12.81 -7.77 6.31
C LYS A 145 -13.76 -6.67 6.78
N PHE A 146 -13.54 -5.45 6.33
CA PHE A 146 -14.39 -4.31 6.65
C PHE A 146 -14.36 -3.28 5.51
N GLY A 147 -15.35 -2.38 5.50
CA GLY A 147 -15.59 -1.48 4.38
C GLY A 147 -16.66 -2.00 3.42
N LYS A 148 -17.28 -1.06 2.73
CA LYS A 148 -18.30 -1.29 1.71
C LYS A 148 -18.40 -0.05 0.83
N LYS A 149 -18.93 -0.22 -0.38
CA LYS A 149 -19.36 0.91 -1.21
C LYS A 149 -20.53 1.66 -0.57
N GLY A 150 -20.56 2.98 -0.75
CA GLY A 150 -21.64 3.85 -0.29
C GLY A 150 -21.18 5.30 -0.13
N ARG A 151 -21.97 6.12 0.57
CA ARG A 151 -21.74 7.56 0.72
C ARG A 151 -21.61 8.02 2.17
N GLN A 152 -21.69 7.10 3.11
CA GLN A 152 -21.51 7.44 4.52
C GLN A 152 -20.04 7.77 4.78
N PRO A 153 -19.74 8.54 5.84
CA PRO A 153 -18.36 8.88 6.20
C PRO A 153 -17.43 7.66 6.27
N GLN A 154 -17.91 6.52 6.75
CA GLN A 154 -17.21 5.24 6.86
C GLN A 154 -17.11 4.41 5.57
N ASP A 155 -17.97 4.66 4.57
CA ASP A 155 -17.98 3.86 3.34
C ASP A 155 -16.70 4.12 2.53
N MET A 156 -16.23 3.14 1.76
CA MET A 156 -14.98 3.25 1.01
C MET A 156 -15.26 3.37 -0.48
N TRP A 157 -14.44 4.14 -1.19
CA TRP A 157 -14.51 4.26 -2.65
C TRP A 157 -13.13 4.13 -3.27
N TRP A 158 -12.85 2.95 -3.84
CA TRP A 158 -11.53 2.58 -4.35
C TRP A 158 -10.42 2.90 -3.34
N PRO A 159 -10.38 2.17 -2.21
CA PRO A 159 -9.26 2.31 -1.28
C PRO A 159 -7.96 1.99 -2.01
N THR A 160 -6.99 2.87 -1.90
CA THR A 160 -5.66 2.74 -2.49
C THR A 160 -4.65 2.44 -1.40
N GLY A 161 -4.00 3.46 -0.84
CA GLY A 161 -3.02 3.32 0.23
C GLY A 161 -3.65 2.89 1.55
N VAL A 162 -2.94 2.03 2.27
CA VAL A 162 -3.27 1.61 3.63
C VAL A 162 -2.00 1.60 4.48
N SER A 163 -2.08 2.15 5.69
CA SER A 163 -0.98 2.18 6.66
C SER A 163 -1.55 1.99 8.07
N VAL A 164 -0.75 1.50 9.01
CA VAL A 164 -1.17 1.21 10.38
C VAL A 164 -0.24 1.92 11.34
N ASP A 165 -0.81 2.62 12.33
CA ASP A 165 -0.03 3.32 13.36
C ASP A 165 0.42 2.38 14.51
N ASN A 166 1.23 2.88 15.44
CA ASN A 166 1.75 2.09 16.56
C ASN A 166 0.68 1.63 17.58
N ARG A 167 -0.53 2.21 17.52
CA ARG A 167 -1.71 1.81 18.31
C ARG A 167 -2.57 0.80 17.56
N GLY A 168 -2.25 0.51 16.30
CA GLY A 168 -3.00 -0.39 15.43
C GLY A 168 -4.15 0.29 14.70
N ASN A 169 -4.29 1.62 14.75
CA ASN A 169 -5.30 2.29 13.94
C ASN A 169 -4.89 2.25 12.48
N ILE A 170 -5.87 2.05 11.63
CA ILE A 170 -5.71 1.86 10.19
C ILE A 170 -6.04 3.19 9.52
N VAL A 171 -5.08 3.74 8.78
CA VAL A 171 -5.26 4.94 7.98
C VAL A 171 -5.23 4.55 6.52
N LEU A 172 -6.23 4.96 5.75
CA LEU A 172 -6.33 4.63 4.33
C LEU A 172 -6.78 5.81 3.48
N SER A 173 -6.37 5.83 2.22
CA SER A 173 -6.80 6.80 1.20
C SER A 173 -7.84 6.20 0.28
N ASN A 174 -8.80 7.03 -0.12
CA ASN A 174 -9.81 6.72 -1.12
C ASN A 174 -9.68 7.72 -2.26
N VAL A 175 -9.61 7.22 -3.50
CA VAL A 175 -9.49 8.05 -4.70
C VAL A 175 -10.80 8.75 -5.06
N GLY A 176 -11.94 8.24 -4.57
CA GLY A 176 -13.25 8.77 -4.98
C GLY A 176 -13.51 8.53 -6.47
N GLY A 177 -14.46 9.26 -7.07
CA GLY A 177 -14.78 9.14 -8.49
C GLY A 177 -16.28 9.13 -8.77
N THR A 178 -16.65 8.81 -10.02
CA THR A 178 -18.04 8.86 -10.50
C THR A 178 -18.47 7.61 -11.29
N ALA A 179 -17.83 6.46 -11.06
CA ALA A 179 -18.02 5.28 -11.91
C ALA A 179 -19.45 4.70 -11.88
N ASP A 180 -20.20 4.93 -10.81
CA ASP A 180 -21.61 4.55 -10.68
C ASP A 180 -22.59 5.69 -11.07
N GLY A 181 -22.10 6.74 -11.73
CA GLY A 181 -22.87 7.93 -12.11
C GLY A 181 -23.07 8.93 -10.97
N VAL A 182 -22.41 8.72 -9.83
CA VAL A 182 -22.54 9.53 -8.62
C VAL A 182 -21.17 9.97 -8.14
N ALA A 183 -21.02 11.24 -7.75
CA ALA A 183 -19.78 11.72 -7.16
C ALA A 183 -19.52 11.13 -5.75
N HIS A 184 -18.36 10.49 -5.61
CA HIS A 184 -17.75 10.05 -4.35
C HIS A 184 -16.48 10.87 -4.10
N SER A 185 -16.34 11.43 -2.91
CA SER A 185 -15.24 12.33 -2.58
C SER A 185 -13.94 11.59 -2.25
N GLN A 186 -12.81 12.18 -2.63
CA GLN A 186 -11.49 11.79 -2.11
C GLN A 186 -11.48 11.95 -0.58
N LYS A 187 -10.92 10.99 0.13
CA LYS A 187 -10.79 11.09 1.60
C LYS A 187 -9.70 10.20 2.16
N LEU A 188 -9.04 10.70 3.19
CA LEU A 188 -8.31 9.89 4.15
C LEU A 188 -9.26 9.51 5.28
N GLN A 189 -9.23 8.25 5.69
CA GLN A 189 -10.07 7.73 6.77
C GLN A 189 -9.21 7.02 7.81
N VAL A 190 -9.71 7.05 9.04
CA VAL A 190 -9.12 6.36 10.20
C VAL A 190 -10.11 5.33 10.71
N PHE A 191 -9.63 4.12 10.93
CA PHE A 191 -10.37 3.02 11.54
C PHE A 191 -9.59 2.48 12.74
N HIS A 192 -10.31 1.97 13.73
CA HIS A 192 -9.72 1.18 14.80
C HIS A 192 -9.18 -0.16 14.28
N PRO A 193 -8.32 -0.85 15.06
CA PRO A 193 -7.79 -2.16 14.65
C PRO A 193 -8.88 -3.16 14.24
N ASP A 194 -10.06 -3.13 14.88
CA ASP A 194 -11.17 -4.03 14.58
C ASP A 194 -11.92 -3.72 13.27
N GLY A 195 -11.60 -2.58 12.62
CA GLY A 195 -12.26 -2.12 11.39
C GLY A 195 -13.45 -1.20 11.63
N THR A 196 -13.69 -0.76 12.87
CA THR A 196 -14.70 0.27 13.17
C THR A 196 -14.19 1.66 12.79
N TRP A 197 -15.05 2.47 12.16
CA TRP A 197 -14.66 3.81 11.68
C TRP A 197 -14.52 4.80 12.85
N VAL A 198 -13.48 5.63 12.78
CA VAL A 198 -13.17 6.66 13.77
C VAL A 198 -13.50 8.04 13.22
N SER A 199 -12.84 8.42 12.12
CA SER A 199 -12.94 9.77 11.56
C SER A 199 -12.44 9.81 10.12
N SER A 200 -12.61 10.97 9.48
CA SER A 200 -11.94 11.31 8.22
C SER A 200 -10.90 12.39 8.49
N ILE A 201 -9.76 12.31 7.80
CA ILE A 201 -8.74 13.35 7.81
C ILE A 201 -8.98 14.21 6.57
N SER A 202 -9.56 15.39 6.76
CA SER A 202 -9.68 16.40 5.71
C SER A 202 -9.70 17.79 6.34
N SER A 203 -9.02 18.76 5.73
CA SER A 203 -9.34 20.16 5.94
C SER A 203 -10.19 20.64 4.76
N ASN A 204 -11.21 21.47 5.02
CA ASN A 204 -12.10 21.99 3.98
C ASN A 204 -11.38 22.81 2.89
N GLU A 205 -10.12 23.17 3.14
CA GLU A 205 -9.26 23.96 2.25
C GLU A 205 -8.27 23.11 1.45
N ASP A 206 -8.13 21.82 1.77
CA ASP A 206 -7.12 20.93 1.18
C ASP A 206 -7.77 19.77 0.44
N LYS A 207 -8.33 20.07 -0.73
CA LYS A 207 -8.89 19.05 -1.62
C LYS A 207 -7.76 18.23 -2.21
N MET A 208 -7.79 16.92 -1.96
CA MET A 208 -6.89 15.98 -2.62
C MET A 208 -7.38 15.65 -4.03
N TYR A 209 -6.46 15.39 -4.95
CA TYR A 209 -6.77 14.96 -6.31
C TYR A 209 -6.04 13.64 -6.62
N GLU A 210 -6.75 12.51 -6.52
CA GLU A 210 -6.17 11.15 -6.66
C GLU A 210 -5.13 10.81 -5.56
N PRO A 211 -5.53 10.75 -4.27
CA PRO A 211 -4.64 10.28 -3.22
C PRO A 211 -4.30 8.79 -3.40
N TYR A 212 -3.02 8.43 -3.32
CA TYR A 212 -2.53 7.11 -3.68
C TYR A 212 -1.89 6.35 -2.52
N GLY A 213 -0.59 6.54 -2.25
CA GLY A 213 0.11 5.92 -1.14
C GLY A 213 -0.10 6.71 0.15
N VAL A 214 -0.18 6.03 1.28
CA VAL A 214 -0.32 6.66 2.61
C VAL A 214 0.71 6.08 3.57
N ALA A 215 1.34 6.93 4.37
CA ALA A 215 2.26 6.53 5.42
C ALA A 215 1.97 7.29 6.71
N VAL A 216 1.94 6.58 7.83
CA VAL A 216 1.77 7.18 9.16
C VAL A 216 3.10 7.13 9.92
N THR A 217 3.43 8.22 10.59
CA THR A 217 4.61 8.31 11.47
C THR A 217 4.21 8.12 12.93
N GLU A 218 5.16 7.66 13.76
CA GLU A 218 4.93 7.42 15.19
C GLU A 218 4.54 8.69 15.98
N ASP A 219 4.96 9.87 15.50
CA ASP A 219 4.64 11.18 16.07
C ASP A 219 3.30 11.76 15.57
N GLY A 220 2.49 10.97 14.86
CA GLY A 220 1.13 11.34 14.50
C GLY A 220 1.04 12.23 13.27
N TYR A 221 1.89 12.02 12.27
CA TYR A 221 1.67 12.62 10.95
C TYR A 221 1.24 11.56 9.94
N VAL A 222 0.39 11.98 9.01
CA VAL A 222 0.01 11.22 7.83
C VAL A 222 0.57 11.93 6.62
N PHE A 223 1.33 11.19 5.83
CA PHE A 223 1.79 11.60 4.51
C PHE A 223 0.96 10.86 3.48
N VAL A 224 0.42 11.58 2.50
CA VAL A 224 -0.28 10.97 1.35
C VAL A 224 0.34 11.50 0.07
N THR A 225 0.57 10.60 -0.89
CA THR A 225 0.92 11.03 -2.24
C THR A 225 -0.35 11.45 -2.95
N ASP A 226 -0.40 12.70 -3.40
CA ASP A 226 -1.48 13.26 -4.21
C ASP A 226 -0.99 13.29 -5.65
N THR A 227 -1.33 12.24 -6.41
CA THR A 227 -0.73 12.03 -7.73
C THR A 227 -1.27 12.99 -8.77
N GLY A 228 -2.52 13.43 -8.61
CA GLY A 228 -3.15 14.40 -9.49
C GLY A 228 -2.59 15.81 -9.32
N ASP A 229 -2.22 16.21 -8.10
CA ASP A 229 -1.58 17.51 -7.83
C ASP A 229 -0.05 17.45 -7.78
N HIS A 230 0.54 16.28 -8.06
CA HIS A 230 2.00 16.04 -8.08
C HIS A 230 2.73 16.45 -6.80
N CYS A 231 2.11 16.22 -5.64
CA CYS A 231 2.67 16.59 -4.35
C CYS A 231 2.54 15.49 -3.29
N ILE A 232 3.25 15.67 -2.18
CA ILE A 232 3.03 14.88 -0.97
C ILE A 232 2.40 15.82 0.04
N ARG A 233 1.20 15.48 0.50
CA ARG A 233 0.49 16.25 1.51
C ARG A 233 0.79 15.69 2.89
N LYS A 234 0.91 16.58 3.88
CA LYS A 234 1.22 16.25 5.27
C LYS A 234 0.07 16.72 6.15
N TYR A 235 -0.54 15.79 6.87
CA TYR A 235 -1.60 16.04 7.83
C TYR A 235 -1.15 15.68 9.23
N ARG A 236 -1.62 16.44 10.22
CA ARG A 236 -1.50 16.03 11.63
C ARG A 236 -2.68 15.12 11.99
N TYR A 237 -2.36 14.00 12.60
CA TYR A 237 -3.25 12.92 12.99
C TYR A 237 -2.89 12.57 14.43
N MET A 238 -3.71 13.09 15.36
CA MET A 238 -3.53 13.14 16.82
C MET A 238 -2.86 14.41 17.39
#